data_AF-A0A5N6VR67-F1
#
_entry.id   AF-A0A5N6VR67-F1
#
_cell.length_a   1.000
_cell.length_b   1.000
_cell.length_c   1.000
_cell.angle_alpha   90.00
_cell.angle_beta   90.00
_cell.angle_gamma   90.00
#
_symmetry.space_group_name_H-M   'P 1'
#
loop_
_entity.id
_entity.type
_entity.pdbx_description
1 polymer ?
#
loop_
_entity_poly.entity_id
_entity_poly.type
_entity_poly.pdbx_seq_one_letter_code
_entity_poly.pdbx_strand_id
1 'polypeptide(L)'
;MDTLPEPLPSCSLIGRTITLFPESTEKVQFLNLNFNMEITISLEQNKKYIVPDNVLIAPGGTGTVAEDLLCSTGVLTARKLPSWNENDPSARDAFAKFFAKWGTHVITGCSSGARYHLQVTRHDASDESKDNFREHIGTEYSSVLGVEGRAKGTSQYREYLCRRESKCSVMGGNLQLNTALARDPTSSKLFNQWRESIGSDGTHDITGVFVDSICNFLLRSPIQEHKEIAEKVQRASLFHSKFITARGVFKVKGIGNATGRVSSCEVQGAPGISLQAIPRPGTTVSALSRTMFEAQQLSGDQIECDVIMSAPPLAPIDVILVSSKKPLSQDNPIVFDLQLQIYPEGLSGAVTVVWGNKGNEGKVRLPNLTAIGDYVTE
;
A
#
# COMPACT_ATOMS: atom_id res chain seq x y z
N MET A 1 -8.61 4.59 -64.24
CA MET A 1 -7.55 3.74 -63.68
C MET A 1 -6.48 4.67 -63.14
N ASP A 2 -6.14 4.77 -61.87
CA ASP A 2 -6.62 4.16 -60.64
C ASP A 2 -6.24 5.15 -59.53
N THR A 3 -7.17 5.52 -58.66
CA THR A 3 -6.82 6.15 -57.37
C THR A 3 -6.62 5.07 -56.33
N LEU A 4 -5.46 5.11 -55.64
CA LEU A 4 -5.20 4.81 -54.21
C LEU A 4 -3.70 4.48 -54.01
N PRO A 5 -3.12 4.55 -52.79
CA PRO A 5 -3.60 5.17 -51.55
C PRO A 5 -2.57 6.09 -50.84
N GLU A 6 -3.05 6.91 -49.90
CA GLU A 6 -2.24 7.49 -48.82
C GLU A 6 -1.57 6.41 -47.95
N PRO A 7 -0.32 6.61 -47.50
CA PRO A 7 0.19 5.95 -46.32
C PRO A 7 -0.17 6.71 -45.05
N LEU A 8 -0.98 6.05 -44.22
CA LEU A 8 -1.22 6.32 -42.80
C LEU A 8 0.12 6.44 -42.02
N PRO A 9 0.16 7.20 -40.91
CA PRO A 9 1.24 7.10 -39.94
C PRO A 9 1.06 5.80 -39.15
N SER A 10 1.88 4.79 -39.43
CA SER A 10 1.82 3.51 -38.73
C SER A 10 3.00 3.34 -37.75
N CYS A 11 2.60 3.23 -36.48
CA CYS A 11 3.21 2.40 -35.44
C CYS A 11 4.59 2.83 -34.91
N SER A 12 4.95 2.59 -33.65
CA SER A 12 4.27 2.12 -32.45
C SER A 12 5.32 2.22 -31.35
N LEU A 13 5.00 2.81 -30.20
CA LEU A 13 5.78 2.56 -28.99
C LEU A 13 4.80 2.27 -27.86
N ILE A 14 4.70 0.97 -27.62
CA ILE A 14 3.89 0.29 -26.63
C ILE A 14 4.31 0.78 -25.24
N GLY A 15 3.33 1.28 -24.48
CA GLY A 15 3.51 1.65 -23.09
C GLY A 15 4.01 0.45 -22.27
N ARG A 16 5.05 0.67 -21.47
CA ARG A 16 5.45 -0.23 -20.39
C ARG A 16 5.09 0.45 -19.07
N THR A 17 4.10 -0.11 -18.39
CA THR A 17 3.82 0.18 -16.98
C THR A 17 4.73 -0.71 -16.13
N ILE A 18 5.41 -0.15 -15.15
CA ILE A 18 6.11 -0.92 -14.11
C ILE A 18 5.10 -1.24 -13.01
N THR A 19 4.87 -2.52 -12.76
CA THR A 19 4.18 -3.05 -11.59
C THR A 19 5.24 -3.64 -10.66
N LEU A 20 5.22 -3.26 -9.38
CA LEU A 20 5.93 -3.97 -8.33
C LEU A 20 4.93 -4.94 -7.67
N PHE A 21 5.20 -6.23 -7.75
CA PHE A 21 4.45 -7.29 -7.07
C PHE A 21 5.16 -7.70 -5.77
N PRO A 22 4.41 -8.30 -4.84
CA PRO A 22 4.75 -9.62 -4.34
C PRO A 22 3.82 -10.66 -4.97
N GLU A 23 4.37 -11.84 -5.22
CA GLU A 23 3.69 -12.99 -5.82
C GLU A 23 2.49 -13.42 -4.96
N SER A 24 1.28 -13.27 -5.48
CA SER A 24 0.11 -14.02 -5.01
C SER A 24 -0.47 -14.80 -6.18
N THR A 25 -1.04 -15.96 -5.88
CA THR A 25 -1.74 -16.86 -6.81
C THR A 25 -3.03 -16.26 -7.39
N GLU A 26 -3.30 -14.96 -7.20
CA GLU A 26 -4.48 -14.28 -7.70
C GLU A 26 -4.31 -13.89 -9.18
N LYS A 27 -5.24 -14.33 -10.02
CA LYS A 27 -5.31 -13.88 -11.41
C LYS A 27 -5.93 -12.48 -11.44
N VAL A 28 -5.09 -11.44 -11.33
CA VAL A 28 -5.51 -10.04 -11.43
C VAL A 28 -5.25 -9.53 -12.84
N GLN A 29 -6.25 -8.92 -13.47
CA GLN A 29 -6.10 -8.24 -14.76
C GLN A 29 -6.31 -6.73 -14.60
N PHE A 30 -5.34 -5.97 -15.11
CA PHE A 30 -5.37 -4.51 -15.15
C PHE A 30 -5.61 -4.04 -16.59
N LEU A 31 -6.60 -3.18 -16.78
CA LEU A 31 -6.85 -2.49 -18.03
C LEU A 31 -6.62 -0.99 -17.85
N ASN A 32 -5.72 -0.42 -18.65
CA ASN A 32 -5.30 0.97 -18.54
C ASN A 32 -5.44 1.65 -19.91
N LEU A 33 -6.40 2.58 -20.02
CA LEU A 33 -6.61 3.38 -21.23
C LEU A 33 -6.15 4.81 -20.94
N ASN A 34 -5.08 5.25 -21.63
CA ASN A 34 -4.50 6.57 -21.50
C ASN A 34 -4.78 7.38 -22.77
N PHE A 35 -5.43 8.53 -22.64
CA PHE A 35 -5.80 9.38 -23.75
C PHE A 35 -5.08 10.73 -23.60
N ASN A 36 -4.26 11.06 -24.61
CA ASN A 36 -3.33 12.20 -24.73
C ASN A 36 -1.97 12.02 -24.03
N MET A 37 -0.94 11.74 -24.86
CA MET A 37 0.47 11.98 -24.53
C MET A 37 0.92 13.23 -25.28
N GLU A 38 0.76 14.40 -24.66
CA GLU A 38 1.74 15.46 -24.87
C GLU A 38 2.69 15.42 -23.68
N ILE A 39 3.99 15.25 -23.96
CA ILE A 39 5.02 15.57 -22.99
C ILE A 39 5.04 17.09 -22.90
N THR A 40 4.20 17.67 -22.05
CA THR A 40 4.29 19.10 -21.77
C THR A 40 5.48 19.32 -20.83
N ILE A 41 6.63 19.64 -21.39
CA ILE A 41 7.67 20.34 -20.63
C ILE A 41 7.08 21.72 -20.34
N SER A 42 6.60 21.93 -19.12
CA SER A 42 6.06 23.22 -18.68
C SER A 42 7.16 24.27 -18.70
N LEU A 43 7.29 24.93 -19.85
CA LEU A 43 7.89 26.25 -19.98
C LEU A 43 6.72 27.22 -20.10
N GLU A 44 6.48 27.94 -18.99
CA GLU A 44 5.68 29.16 -18.92
C GLU A 44 4.22 29.08 -19.40
N GLN A 45 3.28 28.58 -18.58
CA GLN A 45 1.88 29.09 -18.64
C GLN A 45 1.21 29.13 -17.25
N ASN A 46 0.58 30.27 -16.96
CA ASN A 46 -0.26 30.61 -15.80
C ASN A 46 -1.53 29.74 -15.69
N LYS A 47 -1.41 28.41 -15.58
CA LYS A 47 -2.53 27.53 -15.21
C LYS A 47 -2.40 27.12 -13.75
N LYS A 48 -3.42 27.43 -12.95
CA LYS A 48 -3.54 26.96 -11.55
C LYS A 48 -3.88 25.48 -11.57
N TYR A 49 -2.97 24.64 -11.10
CA TYR A 49 -3.23 23.23 -10.82
C TYR A 49 -3.71 23.09 -9.37
N ILE A 50 -4.78 22.32 -9.15
CA ILE A 50 -5.15 21.88 -7.80
C ILE A 50 -4.29 20.66 -7.52
N VAL A 51 -3.20 20.88 -6.81
CA VAL A 51 -2.30 19.84 -6.33
C VAL A 51 -2.76 19.49 -4.90
N PRO A 52 -3.00 18.20 -4.57
CA PRO A 52 -3.25 17.82 -3.18
C PRO A 52 -2.08 18.29 -2.29
N ASP A 53 -2.36 18.79 -1.07
CA ASP A 53 -1.38 19.43 -0.17
C ASP A 53 -0.17 18.56 0.21
N ASN A 54 -0.20 17.28 -0.15
CA ASN A 54 0.81 16.26 0.08
C ASN A 54 1.62 15.88 -1.17
N VAL A 55 1.48 16.59 -2.29
CA VAL A 55 2.21 16.32 -3.55
C VAL A 55 3.11 17.51 -3.89
N LEU A 56 4.43 17.30 -3.77
CA LEU A 56 5.43 18.24 -4.28
C LEU A 56 5.68 17.97 -5.77
N ILE A 57 5.20 18.86 -6.63
CA ILE A 57 5.49 18.83 -8.06
C ILE A 57 6.73 19.70 -8.30
N ALA A 58 7.84 19.08 -8.70
CA ALA A 58 8.98 19.81 -9.25
C ALA A 58 8.69 20.16 -10.72
N PRO A 59 8.63 21.44 -11.11
CA PRO A 59 8.47 21.79 -12.52
C PRO A 59 9.81 21.59 -13.26
N GLY A 60 9.76 20.87 -14.39
CA GLY A 60 10.64 21.03 -15.56
C GLY A 60 12.16 20.91 -15.39
N GLY A 61 12.73 19.92 -16.08
CA GLY A 61 14.15 19.89 -16.46
C GLY A 61 15.10 19.41 -15.36
N THR A 62 15.95 18.44 -15.68
CA THR A 62 16.94 17.81 -14.78
C THR A 62 18.08 18.75 -14.35
N GLY A 63 17.86 20.06 -14.26
CA GLY A 63 18.91 21.06 -14.11
C GLY A 63 18.77 22.07 -12.98
N THR A 64 17.56 22.52 -12.59
CA THR A 64 17.52 23.80 -11.84
C THR A 64 16.42 24.00 -10.80
N VAL A 65 15.26 23.32 -10.83
CA VAL A 65 14.19 23.62 -9.82
C VAL A 65 14.07 22.57 -8.71
N ALA A 66 14.52 21.34 -8.96
CA ALA A 66 14.66 20.33 -7.91
C ALA A 66 15.87 20.58 -7.00
N GLU A 67 16.83 21.41 -7.43
CA GLU A 67 17.96 21.81 -6.61
C GLU A 67 17.49 22.67 -5.42
N ASP A 68 16.60 23.65 -5.56
CA ASP A 68 16.33 24.57 -4.44
C ASP A 68 15.52 23.98 -3.26
N LEU A 69 14.54 23.10 -3.52
CA LEU A 69 13.67 22.59 -2.46
C LEU A 69 14.27 21.39 -1.70
N LEU A 70 14.99 20.50 -2.40
CA LEU A 70 15.74 19.41 -1.78
C LEU A 70 17.10 19.90 -1.23
N CYS A 71 17.78 20.85 -1.88
CA CYS A 71 19.15 21.23 -1.49
C CYS A 71 19.23 22.22 -0.31
N SER A 72 18.19 22.99 -0.03
CA SER A 72 18.24 23.88 1.14
C SER A 72 17.79 23.15 2.42
N THR A 73 16.57 22.61 2.50
CA THR A 73 16.06 22.06 3.79
C THR A 73 16.22 20.55 3.93
N GLY A 74 16.03 19.78 2.86
CA GLY A 74 16.21 18.33 2.85
C GLY A 74 17.67 17.93 3.07
N VAL A 75 18.57 18.50 2.28
CA VAL A 75 20.02 18.30 2.37
C VAL A 75 20.56 18.80 3.71
N LEU A 76 20.16 19.96 4.22
CA LEU A 76 20.58 20.40 5.58
C LEU A 76 20.12 19.43 6.66
N THR A 77 18.93 18.84 6.53
CA THR A 77 18.45 17.82 7.48
C THR A 77 19.26 16.53 7.33
N ALA A 78 19.57 16.12 6.10
CA ALA A 78 20.35 14.92 5.82
C ALA A 78 21.82 15.04 6.28
N ARG A 79 22.41 16.23 6.21
CA ARG A 79 23.74 16.54 6.79
C ARG A 79 23.77 16.23 8.28
N LYS A 80 22.73 16.65 9.01
CA LYS A 80 22.58 16.47 10.45
C LYS A 80 22.30 15.03 10.88
N LEU A 81 22.06 14.10 9.95
CA LEU A 81 21.90 12.70 10.30
C LEU A 81 23.19 12.18 10.97
N PRO A 82 23.11 11.24 11.91
CA PRO A 82 24.30 10.54 12.39
C PRO A 82 24.86 9.61 11.30
N SER A 83 26.08 9.10 11.49
CA SER A 83 26.60 8.01 10.65
C SER A 83 25.68 6.78 10.77
N TRP A 84 25.37 6.14 9.65
CA TRP A 84 24.51 4.96 9.67
C TRP A 84 25.17 3.79 10.41
N ASN A 85 24.46 3.26 11.41
CA ASN A 85 24.78 2.02 12.09
C ASN A 85 23.46 1.30 12.40
N GLU A 86 23.25 0.11 11.83
CA GLU A 86 22.04 -0.69 12.03
C GLU A 86 21.86 -1.14 13.48
N ASN A 87 22.93 -1.20 14.28
CA ASN A 87 22.87 -1.60 15.68
C ASN A 87 22.61 -0.41 16.62
N ASP A 88 22.73 0.83 16.14
CA ASP A 88 22.48 2.04 16.92
C ASP A 88 20.98 2.45 16.84
N PRO A 89 20.22 2.37 17.95
CA PRO A 89 18.82 2.80 17.97
C PRO A 89 18.62 4.28 17.65
N SER A 90 19.54 5.16 18.08
CA SER A 90 19.45 6.61 17.85
C SER A 90 19.65 6.94 16.38
N ALA A 91 20.65 6.32 15.75
CA ALA A 91 20.88 6.45 14.31
C ALA A 91 19.63 6.04 13.53
N ARG A 92 19.08 4.86 13.79
CA ARG A 92 17.87 4.40 13.10
C ARG A 92 16.67 5.30 13.27
N ASP A 93 16.39 5.77 14.49
CA ASP A 93 15.26 6.67 14.70
C ASP A 93 15.44 7.98 13.92
N ALA A 94 16.67 8.50 13.84
CA ALA A 94 16.97 9.68 13.02
C ALA A 94 16.72 9.46 11.52
N PHE A 95 17.18 8.33 10.96
CA PHE A 95 16.94 8.01 9.55
C PHE A 95 15.46 7.66 9.27
N ALA A 96 14.78 6.96 10.18
CA ALA A 96 13.35 6.67 10.07
C ALA A 96 12.52 7.96 10.05
N LYS A 97 12.81 8.91 10.95
CA LYS A 97 12.18 10.25 10.95
C LYS A 97 12.46 11.02 9.66
N PHE A 98 13.68 10.91 9.13
CA PHE A 98 14.03 11.52 7.86
C PHE A 98 13.18 10.95 6.71
N PHE A 99 13.12 9.62 6.55
CA PHE A 99 12.32 8.99 5.50
C PHE A 99 10.80 9.18 5.70
N ALA A 100 10.32 9.25 6.94
CA ALA A 100 8.91 9.54 7.21
C ALA A 100 8.53 10.96 6.76
N LYS A 101 9.45 11.92 6.87
CA LYS A 101 9.21 13.31 6.47
C LYS A 101 9.40 13.54 4.96
N TRP A 102 10.44 12.94 4.39
CA TRP A 102 10.89 13.27 3.03
C TRP A 102 10.63 12.16 2.00
N GLY A 103 10.19 10.98 2.45
CA GLY A 103 10.05 9.81 1.61
C GLY A 103 11.39 9.14 1.26
N THR A 104 11.32 8.06 0.51
CA THR A 104 12.48 7.29 0.00
C THR A 104 12.75 7.54 -1.49
N HIS A 105 11.82 8.22 -2.17
CA HIS A 105 11.83 8.48 -3.60
C HIS A 105 11.53 9.95 -3.89
N VAL A 106 12.06 10.43 -5.00
CA VAL A 106 11.80 11.77 -5.53
C VAL A 106 11.02 11.60 -6.83
N ILE A 107 9.96 12.38 -7.00
CA ILE A 107 9.22 12.45 -8.26
C ILE A 107 10.08 13.22 -9.27
N THR A 108 10.59 12.55 -10.28
CA THR A 108 11.43 13.12 -11.34
C THR A 108 10.63 13.59 -12.55
N GLY A 109 9.34 13.26 -12.59
CA GLY A 109 8.41 13.73 -13.60
C GLY A 109 7.01 13.20 -13.35
N CYS A 110 6.02 13.75 -14.06
CA CYS A 110 4.66 13.27 -14.03
C CYS A 110 4.06 13.22 -15.44
N SER A 111 3.09 12.33 -15.63
CA SER A 111 2.21 12.33 -16.80
C SER A 111 0.93 13.03 -16.41
N SER A 112 0.59 14.10 -17.12
CA SER A 112 -0.69 14.78 -16.98
C SER A 112 -1.67 14.22 -18.01
N GLY A 113 -2.91 13.98 -17.61
CA GLY A 113 -3.93 13.50 -18.53
C GLY A 113 -5.18 13.04 -17.81
N ALA A 114 -5.82 12.03 -18.38
CA ALA A 114 -6.98 11.37 -17.79
C ALA A 114 -6.82 9.86 -17.94
N ARG A 115 -7.28 9.12 -16.94
CA ARG A 115 -7.12 7.67 -16.90
C ARG A 115 -8.40 7.01 -16.42
N TYR A 116 -8.84 6.03 -17.19
CA TYR A 116 -9.84 5.06 -16.78
C TYR A 116 -9.10 3.75 -16.44
N HIS A 117 -9.19 3.34 -15.17
CA HIS A 117 -8.50 2.16 -14.65
C HIS A 117 -9.52 1.18 -14.08
N LEU A 118 -9.59 0.00 -14.70
CA LEU A 118 -10.43 -1.10 -14.27
C LEU A 118 -9.56 -2.25 -13.76
N GLN A 119 -9.90 -2.73 -12.56
CA GLN A 119 -9.35 -3.93 -11.95
C GLN A 119 -10.50 -4.92 -11.73
N VAL A 120 -10.33 -6.13 -12.24
CA VAL A 120 -11.26 -7.26 -12.00
C VAL A 120 -10.46 -8.38 -11.34
N THR A 121 -10.97 -8.85 -10.20
CA THR A 121 -10.34 -9.88 -9.37
C THR A 121 -11.29 -11.06 -9.21
N ARG A 122 -10.75 -12.27 -9.20
CA ARG A 122 -11.47 -13.50 -8.87
C ARG A 122 -10.60 -14.36 -7.94
N HIS A 123 -11.04 -14.55 -6.71
CA HIS A 123 -10.23 -15.19 -5.65
C HIS A 123 -10.20 -16.72 -5.74
N ASP A 124 -11.15 -17.34 -6.45
CA ASP A 124 -11.32 -18.79 -6.56
C ASP A 124 -11.00 -19.33 -7.96
N ALA A 125 -10.28 -18.55 -8.78
CA ALA A 125 -9.99 -18.92 -10.16
C ALA A 125 -9.09 -20.18 -10.17
N SER A 126 -9.66 -21.33 -10.54
CA SER A 126 -8.90 -22.52 -10.92
C SER A 126 -8.12 -22.25 -12.22
N ASP A 127 -7.47 -23.26 -12.80
CA ASP A 127 -6.72 -23.20 -14.07
C ASP A 127 -7.56 -22.81 -15.32
N GLU A 128 -8.61 -21.99 -15.17
CA GLU A 128 -9.19 -21.21 -16.26
C GLU A 128 -8.06 -20.54 -17.06
N SER A 129 -8.09 -20.77 -18.38
CA SER A 129 -7.15 -20.11 -19.27
C SER A 129 -7.29 -18.60 -19.05
N LYS A 130 -6.15 -17.90 -18.98
CA LYS A 130 -6.12 -16.43 -18.91
C LYS A 130 -6.97 -15.81 -20.04
N ASP A 131 -7.10 -16.53 -21.15
CA ASP A 131 -7.87 -16.11 -22.32
C ASP A 131 -9.38 -16.16 -22.08
N ASN A 132 -9.91 -17.17 -21.39
CA ASN A 132 -11.34 -17.20 -21.04
C ASN A 132 -11.71 -16.06 -20.09
N PHE A 133 -10.86 -15.79 -19.08
CA PHE A 133 -11.08 -14.67 -18.16
C PHE A 133 -11.02 -13.31 -18.88
N ARG A 134 -10.05 -13.15 -19.80
CA ARG A 134 -9.95 -11.97 -20.69
C ARG A 134 -11.19 -11.80 -21.56
N GLU A 135 -11.72 -12.88 -22.12
CA GLU A 135 -12.91 -12.85 -22.96
C GLU A 135 -14.15 -12.44 -22.16
N HIS A 136 -14.30 -12.91 -20.92
CA HIS A 136 -15.39 -12.52 -20.05
C HIS A 136 -15.32 -11.03 -19.66
N ILE A 137 -14.14 -10.51 -19.32
CA ILE A 137 -13.94 -9.07 -19.08
C ILE A 137 -14.23 -8.27 -20.36
N GLY A 138 -13.72 -8.71 -21.50
CA GLY A 138 -14.00 -8.08 -22.80
C GLY A 138 -15.49 -8.06 -23.14
N THR A 139 -16.20 -9.12 -22.79
CA THR A 139 -17.65 -9.24 -22.97
C THR A 139 -18.44 -8.33 -22.04
N GLU A 140 -18.02 -8.21 -20.79
CA GLU A 140 -18.70 -7.38 -19.80
C GLU A 140 -18.54 -5.88 -20.10
N TYR A 141 -17.31 -5.46 -20.37
CA TYR A 141 -16.95 -4.05 -20.60
C TYR A 141 -16.95 -3.68 -22.09
N SER A 142 -17.60 -4.51 -22.92
CA SER A 142 -17.61 -4.42 -24.38
C SER A 142 -18.05 -3.03 -24.88
N SER A 143 -19.02 -2.44 -24.20
CA SER A 143 -19.61 -1.11 -24.46
C SER A 143 -18.61 0.04 -24.28
N VAL A 144 -17.66 -0.11 -23.37
CA VAL A 144 -16.62 0.89 -23.05
C VAL A 144 -15.33 0.61 -23.84
N LEU A 145 -15.02 -0.67 -24.02
CA LEU A 145 -13.85 -1.16 -24.74
C LEU A 145 -13.96 -1.06 -26.26
N GLY A 146 -15.17 -0.92 -26.79
CA GLY A 146 -15.41 -0.96 -28.23
C GLY A 146 -15.11 -2.33 -28.85
N VAL A 147 -15.20 -3.41 -28.05
CA VAL A 147 -15.04 -4.80 -28.51
C VAL A 147 -16.41 -5.48 -28.58
N GLU A 148 -16.54 -6.51 -29.41
CA GLU A 148 -17.75 -7.34 -29.43
C GLU A 148 -17.73 -8.35 -28.28
N GLY A 149 -18.77 -8.35 -27.46
CA GLY A 149 -18.91 -9.30 -26.36
C GLY A 149 -19.40 -10.67 -26.83
N ARG A 150 -18.48 -11.61 -27.06
CA ARG A 150 -18.76 -12.93 -27.63
C ARG A 150 -19.26 -13.97 -26.63
N ALA A 151 -18.92 -13.83 -25.34
CA ALA A 151 -19.26 -14.83 -24.33
C ALA A 151 -20.62 -14.61 -23.64
N LYS A 152 -21.41 -13.62 -24.08
CA LYS A 152 -22.63 -13.19 -23.39
C LYS A 152 -23.70 -14.29 -23.44
N GLY A 153 -24.12 -14.76 -22.27
CA GLY A 153 -25.17 -15.79 -22.12
C GLY A 153 -24.67 -17.21 -21.86
N THR A 154 -23.36 -17.46 -21.93
CA THR A 154 -22.78 -18.76 -21.54
C THR A 154 -22.94 -19.03 -20.04
N SER A 155 -22.91 -20.30 -19.63
CA SER A 155 -22.91 -20.67 -18.20
C SER A 155 -21.64 -20.16 -17.50
N GLN A 156 -20.49 -20.26 -18.18
CA GLN A 156 -19.19 -19.77 -17.69
C GLN A 156 -19.19 -18.26 -17.47
N TYR A 157 -19.75 -17.47 -18.39
CA TYR A 157 -19.88 -16.03 -18.20
C TYR A 157 -20.79 -15.66 -17.00
N ARG A 158 -21.88 -16.40 -16.78
CA ARG A 158 -22.73 -16.20 -15.60
C ARG A 158 -22.01 -16.53 -14.30
N GLU A 159 -21.24 -17.61 -14.28
CA GLU A 159 -20.41 -17.99 -13.14
C GLU A 159 -19.34 -16.94 -12.84
N TYR A 160 -18.68 -16.41 -13.88
CA TYR A 160 -17.75 -15.29 -13.79
C TYR A 160 -18.42 -14.08 -13.09
N LEU A 161 -19.61 -13.65 -13.54
CA LEU A 161 -20.31 -12.50 -12.95
C LEU A 161 -20.64 -12.68 -11.46
N CYS A 162 -20.97 -13.90 -11.03
CA CYS A 162 -21.31 -14.17 -9.63
C CYS A 162 -20.10 -14.17 -8.69
N ARG A 163 -18.87 -14.31 -9.22
CA ARG A 163 -17.66 -14.52 -8.41
C ARG A 163 -16.62 -13.42 -8.55
N ARG A 164 -16.78 -12.55 -9.55
CA ARG A 164 -15.81 -11.50 -9.86
C ARG A 164 -16.06 -10.23 -9.03
N GLU A 165 -15.01 -9.73 -8.41
CA GLU A 165 -14.98 -8.40 -7.83
C GLU A 165 -14.43 -7.40 -8.84
N SER A 166 -15.01 -6.20 -8.92
CA SER A 166 -14.54 -5.15 -9.82
C SER A 166 -14.31 -3.85 -9.06
N LYS A 167 -13.18 -3.20 -9.31
CA LYS A 167 -12.86 -1.84 -8.86
C LYS A 167 -12.57 -0.96 -10.06
N CYS A 168 -13.20 0.19 -10.12
CA CYS A 168 -12.97 1.18 -11.17
C CYS A 168 -12.49 2.49 -10.53
N SER A 169 -11.42 3.04 -11.08
CA SER A 169 -10.87 4.34 -10.72
C SER A 169 -10.78 5.20 -11.97
N VAL A 170 -11.32 6.40 -11.89
CA VAL A 170 -11.38 7.36 -13.01
C VAL A 170 -10.73 8.66 -12.55
N MET A 171 -9.73 9.11 -13.29
CA MET A 171 -8.91 10.29 -12.99
C MET A 171 -8.92 11.26 -14.19
N GLY A 172 -8.83 12.56 -13.91
CA GLY A 172 -8.93 13.62 -14.93
C GLY A 172 -10.35 13.78 -15.50
N GLY A 173 -10.59 14.88 -16.20
CA GLY A 173 -11.93 15.26 -16.68
C GLY A 173 -12.83 15.73 -15.54
N ASN A 174 -14.15 15.63 -15.73
CA ASN A 174 -15.14 16.11 -14.76
C ASN A 174 -15.28 15.17 -13.54
N LEU A 175 -15.10 15.72 -12.33
CA LEU A 175 -15.12 14.95 -11.07
C LEU A 175 -16.45 14.22 -10.79
N GLN A 176 -17.59 14.80 -11.19
CA GLN A 176 -18.90 14.15 -11.01
C GLN A 176 -19.03 12.95 -11.94
N LEU A 177 -18.55 13.07 -13.18
CA LEU A 177 -18.49 11.96 -14.14
C LEU A 177 -17.52 10.87 -13.66
N ASN A 178 -16.40 11.22 -13.03
CA ASN A 178 -15.48 10.24 -12.46
C ASN A 178 -16.18 9.36 -11.41
N THR A 179 -16.92 10.00 -10.50
CA THR A 179 -17.64 9.28 -9.44
C THR A 179 -18.76 8.42 -10.00
N ALA A 180 -19.53 8.93 -10.97
CA ALA A 180 -20.60 8.19 -11.61
C ALA A 180 -20.08 6.98 -12.40
N LEU A 181 -19.03 7.18 -13.19
CA LEU A 181 -18.41 6.14 -14.01
C LEU A 181 -17.65 5.10 -13.16
N ALA A 182 -17.09 5.48 -12.02
CA ALA A 182 -16.52 4.52 -11.08
C ALA A 182 -17.59 3.59 -10.46
N ARG A 183 -18.82 4.09 -10.28
CA ARG A 183 -19.97 3.30 -9.78
C ARG A 183 -20.63 2.44 -10.85
N ASP A 184 -20.66 2.92 -12.09
CA ASP A 184 -21.18 2.19 -13.25
C ASP A 184 -20.13 2.11 -14.37
N PRO A 185 -19.11 1.23 -14.20
CA PRO A 185 -17.98 1.15 -15.12
C PRO A 185 -18.34 0.57 -16.50
N THR A 186 -19.54 0.03 -16.68
CA THR A 186 -19.99 -0.55 -17.96
C THR A 186 -20.78 0.43 -18.84
N SER A 187 -21.07 1.63 -18.33
CA SER A 187 -21.86 2.63 -19.05
C SER A 187 -21.06 3.32 -20.13
N SER A 188 -21.32 2.97 -21.39
CA SER A 188 -20.74 3.66 -22.55
C SER A 188 -21.12 5.14 -22.60
N LYS A 189 -22.34 5.49 -22.15
CA LYS A 189 -22.80 6.88 -22.09
C LYS A 189 -21.94 7.69 -21.13
N LEU A 190 -21.77 7.21 -19.89
CA LEU A 190 -20.94 7.90 -18.89
C LEU A 190 -19.48 7.95 -19.32
N PHE A 191 -18.97 6.87 -19.93
CA PHE A 191 -17.61 6.83 -20.45
C PHE A 191 -17.37 7.86 -21.55
N ASN A 192 -18.28 7.98 -22.52
CA ASN A 192 -18.16 8.95 -23.60
C ASN A 192 -18.27 10.40 -23.08
N GLN A 193 -19.22 10.66 -22.17
CA GLN A 193 -19.35 11.98 -21.53
C GLN A 193 -18.09 12.35 -20.74
N TRP A 194 -17.53 11.39 -20.00
CA TRP A 194 -16.27 11.58 -19.30
C TRP A 194 -15.14 11.88 -20.29
N ARG A 195 -15.03 11.09 -21.37
CA ARG A 195 -13.99 11.26 -22.39
C ARG A 195 -14.06 12.64 -23.05
N GLU A 196 -15.26 13.12 -23.38
CA GLU A 196 -15.49 14.45 -23.93
C GLU A 196 -15.09 15.56 -22.94
N SER A 197 -15.14 15.30 -21.64
CA SER A 197 -14.71 16.25 -20.61
C SER A 197 -13.19 16.39 -20.44
N ILE A 198 -12.37 15.61 -21.16
CA ILE A 198 -10.91 15.60 -21.04
C ILE A 198 -10.24 16.79 -21.81
N GLY A 199 -11.01 17.64 -22.49
CA GLY A 199 -10.53 18.77 -23.33
C GLY A 199 -10.78 20.20 -22.80
N SER A 200 -10.06 21.16 -23.40
CA SER A 200 -9.94 22.64 -23.23
C SER A 200 -10.28 23.35 -21.91
N ASP A 201 -11.34 22.95 -21.20
CA ASP A 201 -11.75 23.44 -19.89
C ASP A 201 -11.68 22.36 -18.79
N GLY A 202 -11.34 21.13 -19.17
CA GLY A 202 -11.23 19.97 -18.30
C GLY A 202 -10.01 20.01 -17.38
N THR A 203 -10.20 19.57 -16.14
CA THR A 203 -9.10 19.35 -15.20
C THR A 203 -8.30 18.11 -15.61
N HIS A 204 -7.06 18.31 -16.05
CA HIS A 204 -6.09 17.22 -16.14
C HIS A 204 -5.67 16.79 -14.75
N ASP A 205 -5.41 15.49 -14.60
CA ASP A 205 -4.92 14.91 -13.36
C ASP A 205 -3.53 14.29 -13.57
N ILE A 206 -2.82 14.04 -12.48
CA ILE A 206 -1.57 13.28 -12.52
C ILE A 206 -1.95 11.82 -12.71
N THR A 207 -1.81 11.33 -13.94
CA THR A 207 -2.10 9.92 -14.24
C THR A 207 -0.90 9.04 -13.92
N GLY A 208 0.31 9.55 -14.01
CA GLY A 208 1.52 8.78 -13.71
C GLY A 208 2.57 9.65 -13.03
N VAL A 209 3.37 9.02 -12.20
CA VAL A 209 4.58 9.63 -11.62
C VAL A 209 5.78 8.78 -12.02
N PHE A 210 6.84 9.46 -12.43
CA PHE A 210 8.16 8.88 -12.57
C PHE A 210 8.88 9.17 -11.27
N VAL A 211 9.36 8.10 -10.63
CA VAL A 211 10.06 8.19 -9.36
C VAL A 211 11.45 7.64 -9.52
N ASP A 212 12.41 8.26 -8.84
CA ASP A 212 13.72 7.70 -8.64
C ASP A 212 14.01 7.64 -7.14
N SER A 213 14.91 6.76 -6.72
CA SER A 213 15.36 6.74 -5.33
C SER A 213 16.02 8.08 -5.00
N ILE A 214 15.76 8.60 -3.79
CA ILE A 214 16.46 9.79 -3.28
C ILE A 214 17.99 9.62 -3.34
N CYS A 215 18.49 8.39 -3.22
CA CYS A 215 19.92 8.08 -3.29
C CYS A 215 20.45 8.26 -4.70
N ASN A 216 19.80 7.68 -5.70
CA ASN A 216 20.19 7.83 -7.10
C ASN A 216 20.11 9.28 -7.55
N PHE A 217 19.08 9.99 -7.11
CA PHE A 217 18.90 11.41 -7.39
C PHE A 217 20.09 12.24 -6.87
N LEU A 218 20.48 12.03 -5.62
CA LEU A 218 21.62 12.73 -5.01
C LEU A 218 22.98 12.32 -5.60
N LEU A 219 23.19 11.04 -5.95
CA LEU A 219 24.43 10.55 -6.56
C LEU A 219 24.69 11.17 -7.95
N ARG A 220 23.63 11.52 -8.69
CA ARG A 220 23.75 12.20 -9.99
C ARG A 220 24.04 13.70 -9.87
N SER A 221 23.95 14.28 -8.67
CA SER A 221 24.24 15.70 -8.48
C SER A 221 25.72 16.00 -8.75
N PRO A 222 26.04 17.15 -9.36
CA PRO A 222 27.42 17.58 -9.53
C PRO A 222 28.10 17.96 -8.19
N ILE A 223 27.33 18.17 -7.13
CA ILE A 223 27.82 18.61 -5.81
C ILE A 223 28.31 17.40 -5.00
N GLN A 224 29.58 17.44 -4.59
CA GLN A 224 30.22 16.33 -3.86
C GLN A 224 29.51 16.00 -2.53
N GLU A 225 29.08 17.02 -1.80
CA GLU A 225 28.34 16.85 -0.54
C GLU A 225 27.03 16.07 -0.72
N HIS A 226 26.34 16.22 -1.85
CA HIS A 226 25.14 15.45 -2.13
C HIS A 226 25.45 13.96 -2.32
N LYS A 227 26.58 13.63 -2.94
CA LYS A 227 27.03 12.24 -3.11
C LYS A 227 27.36 11.59 -1.76
N GLU A 228 28.03 12.32 -0.88
CA GLU A 228 28.32 11.84 0.50
C GLU A 228 27.04 11.58 1.30
N ILE A 229 26.06 12.48 1.19
CA ILE A 229 24.74 12.28 1.79
C ILE A 229 24.05 11.06 1.17
N ALA A 230 24.14 10.88 -0.15
CA ALA A 230 23.53 9.75 -0.83
C ALA A 230 24.07 8.40 -0.31
N GLU A 231 25.39 8.26 -0.18
CA GLU A 231 26.01 7.03 0.37
C GLU A 231 25.55 6.73 1.80
N LYS A 232 25.40 7.79 2.61
CA LYS A 232 24.92 7.71 3.98
C LYS A 232 23.44 7.29 4.05
N VAL A 233 22.59 7.85 3.20
CA VAL A 233 21.16 7.55 3.13
C VAL A 233 20.90 6.19 2.47
N GLN A 234 21.72 5.76 1.51
CA GLN A 234 21.54 4.51 0.77
C GLN A 234 21.56 3.28 1.67
N ARG A 235 22.53 3.18 2.59
CA ARG A 235 22.61 2.04 3.52
C ARG A 235 21.40 1.98 4.45
N ALA A 236 20.95 3.13 4.95
CA ALA A 236 19.73 3.22 5.76
C ALA A 236 18.49 2.86 4.94
N SER A 237 18.37 3.35 3.71
CA SER A 237 17.25 3.07 2.81
C SER A 237 17.16 1.58 2.48
N LEU A 238 18.28 0.90 2.23
CA LEU A 238 18.35 -0.55 2.01
C LEU A 238 17.96 -1.36 3.25
N PHE A 239 18.24 -0.85 4.44
CA PHE A 239 17.79 -1.47 5.68
C PHE A 239 16.28 -1.30 5.84
N HIS A 240 15.76 -0.08 5.67
CA HIS A 240 14.33 0.22 5.81
C HIS A 240 13.46 -0.42 4.71
N SER A 241 13.98 -0.61 3.49
CA SER A 241 13.24 -1.26 2.40
C SER A 241 13.00 -2.76 2.63
N LYS A 242 13.71 -3.35 3.60
CA LYS A 242 13.55 -4.76 3.95
C LYS A 242 12.39 -4.98 4.91
N PHE A 243 11.83 -3.93 5.51
CA PHE A 243 10.78 -4.08 6.51
C PHE A 243 9.54 -4.68 5.86
N ILE A 244 9.03 -5.73 6.48
CA ILE A 244 7.76 -6.34 6.14
C ILE A 244 6.73 -5.76 7.08
N THR A 245 5.61 -5.34 6.52
CA THR A 245 4.43 -4.96 7.29
C THR A 245 3.49 -6.16 7.32
N ALA A 246 2.99 -6.51 8.49
CA ALA A 246 1.95 -7.49 8.69
C ALA A 246 0.75 -6.83 9.34
N ARG A 247 -0.44 -7.12 8.82
CA ARG A 247 -1.72 -6.63 9.36
C ARG A 247 -2.45 -7.79 9.99
N GLY A 248 -3.14 -7.56 11.10
CA GLY A 248 -3.70 -8.65 11.87
C GLY A 248 -4.74 -8.22 12.87
N VAL A 249 -5.07 -9.16 13.75
CA VAL A 249 -6.03 -8.96 14.83
C VAL A 249 -5.44 -9.54 16.11
N PHE A 250 -5.53 -8.76 17.18
CA PHE A 250 -5.31 -9.22 18.54
C PHE A 250 -6.66 -9.48 19.19
N LYS A 251 -6.84 -10.68 19.74
CA LYS A 251 -8.09 -11.18 20.29
C LYS A 251 -7.86 -11.74 21.68
N VAL A 252 -8.77 -11.39 22.59
CA VAL A 252 -8.81 -11.97 23.93
C VAL A 252 -10.23 -12.37 24.26
N LYS A 253 -10.48 -13.66 24.49
CA LYS A 253 -11.73 -14.13 25.10
C LYS A 253 -11.50 -14.58 26.53
N GLY A 254 -12.38 -14.13 27.40
CA GLY A 254 -12.47 -14.58 28.78
C GLY A 254 -13.80 -15.26 29.05
N ILE A 255 -13.87 -16.04 30.12
CA ILE A 255 -15.11 -16.69 30.54
C ILE A 255 -16.10 -15.64 31.07
N GLY A 256 -17.38 -15.70 30.69
CA GLY A 256 -18.43 -14.81 31.21
C GLY A 256 -18.38 -13.35 30.73
N ASN A 257 -19.31 -12.54 31.22
CA ASN A 257 -19.60 -11.18 30.73
C ASN A 257 -18.83 -10.06 31.46
N ALA A 258 -17.70 -10.37 32.08
CA ALA A 258 -16.94 -9.38 32.85
C ALA A 258 -16.31 -8.32 31.93
N THR A 259 -16.59 -7.04 32.20
CA THR A 259 -15.94 -5.89 31.55
C THR A 259 -14.73 -5.43 32.36
N GLY A 260 -13.83 -4.66 31.76
CA GLY A 260 -12.63 -4.14 32.42
C GLY A 260 -11.41 -5.08 32.40
N ARG A 261 -11.45 -6.17 31.63
CA ARG A 261 -10.27 -7.01 31.37
C ARG A 261 -9.20 -6.20 30.65
N VAL A 262 -7.95 -6.45 30.99
CA VAL A 262 -6.79 -5.78 30.40
C VAL A 262 -5.83 -6.84 29.87
N SER A 263 -5.32 -6.66 28.66
CA SER A 263 -4.30 -7.54 28.09
C SER A 263 -3.37 -6.73 27.23
N SER A 264 -2.09 -7.10 27.23
CA SER A 264 -1.08 -6.39 26.46
C SER A 264 -0.33 -7.34 25.53
N CYS A 265 0.20 -6.73 24.48
CA CYS A 265 1.11 -7.38 23.55
C CYS A 265 2.37 -6.52 23.46
N GLU A 266 3.51 -7.17 23.63
CA GLU A 266 4.82 -6.59 23.42
C GLU A 266 5.56 -7.40 22.36
N VAL A 267 6.32 -6.70 21.51
CA VAL A 267 7.26 -7.31 20.59
C VAL A 267 8.68 -6.83 20.87
N GLN A 268 9.62 -7.76 20.86
CA GLN A 268 11.04 -7.50 21.01
C GLN A 268 11.78 -8.15 19.84
N GLY A 269 12.97 -7.65 19.48
CA GLY A 269 13.73 -8.25 18.39
C GLY A 269 14.69 -7.27 17.73
N ALA A 270 14.95 -7.48 16.45
CA ALA A 270 15.85 -6.59 15.72
C ALA A 270 15.31 -5.15 15.74
N PRO A 271 16.17 -4.16 15.94
CA PRO A 271 15.61 -2.87 16.29
C PRO A 271 15.13 -2.07 15.07
N GLY A 272 14.08 -1.30 15.28
CA GLY A 272 13.22 -0.74 14.23
C GLY A 272 11.83 -1.39 14.17
N ILE A 273 11.62 -2.54 14.84
CA ILE A 273 10.29 -3.15 14.97
C ILE A 273 9.30 -2.13 15.53
N SER A 274 8.09 -2.13 14.98
CA SER A 274 6.97 -1.34 15.48
C SER A 274 5.70 -2.16 15.57
N LEU A 275 4.89 -1.85 16.56
CA LEU A 275 3.59 -2.45 16.82
C LEU A 275 2.58 -1.33 17.07
N GLN A 276 1.54 -1.31 16.25
CA GLN A 276 0.41 -0.39 16.40
C GLN A 276 -0.87 -1.21 16.56
N ALA A 277 -1.72 -0.80 17.50
CA ALA A 277 -3.05 -1.37 17.67
C ALA A 277 -4.12 -0.29 17.47
N ILE A 278 -5.19 -0.66 16.77
CA ILE A 278 -6.34 0.19 16.46
C ILE A 278 -7.56 -0.44 17.14
N PRO A 279 -8.21 0.27 18.06
CA PRO A 279 -9.33 -0.29 18.83
C PRO A 279 -10.53 -0.59 17.92
N ARG A 280 -11.21 -1.72 18.14
CA ARG A 280 -12.55 -2.00 17.60
C ARG A 280 -13.65 -1.66 18.61
N PRO A 281 -14.93 -1.58 18.19
CA PRO A 281 -16.03 -1.30 19.11
C PRO A 281 -16.01 -2.21 20.35
N GLY A 282 -16.18 -1.61 21.52
CA GLY A 282 -16.13 -2.32 22.81
C GLY A 282 -14.73 -2.50 23.40
N THR A 283 -13.67 -2.03 22.72
CA THR A 283 -12.27 -2.07 23.19
C THR A 283 -11.64 -0.68 23.20
N THR A 284 -10.81 -0.39 24.20
CA THR A 284 -9.87 0.74 24.19
C THR A 284 -8.44 0.24 24.09
N VAL A 285 -7.57 1.02 23.46
CA VAL A 285 -6.15 0.70 23.30
C VAL A 285 -5.32 1.88 23.79
N SER A 286 -4.30 1.57 24.61
CA SER A 286 -3.28 2.52 25.05
C SER A 286 -1.91 2.06 24.51
N ALA A 287 -1.28 2.88 23.66
CA ALA A 287 0.08 2.62 23.22
C ALA A 287 1.06 3.00 24.34
N LEU A 288 1.78 2.02 24.89
CA LEU A 288 2.75 2.23 25.96
C LEU A 288 4.14 2.57 25.39
N SER A 289 4.48 1.96 24.25
CA SER A 289 5.69 2.24 23.50
C SER A 289 5.46 1.98 22.01
N ARG A 290 6.51 2.14 21.18
CA ARG A 290 6.44 1.76 19.76
C ARG A 290 6.33 0.25 19.53
N THR A 291 6.56 -0.56 20.56
CA THR A 291 6.57 -2.03 20.47
C THR A 291 5.62 -2.68 21.46
N MET A 292 4.84 -1.90 22.20
CA MET A 292 3.94 -2.40 23.24
C MET A 292 2.65 -1.60 23.28
N PHE A 293 1.53 -2.31 23.35
CA PHE A 293 0.23 -1.71 23.64
C PHE A 293 -0.51 -2.51 24.70
N GLU A 294 -1.45 -1.84 25.35
CA GLU A 294 -2.43 -2.42 26.26
C GLU A 294 -3.82 -2.24 25.67
N ALA A 295 -4.62 -3.30 25.70
CA ALA A 295 -6.01 -3.28 25.27
C ALA A 295 -6.92 -3.59 26.47
N GLN A 296 -7.99 -2.81 26.60
CA GLN A 296 -8.96 -2.93 27.67
C GLN A 296 -10.36 -3.14 27.12
N GLN A 297 -11.10 -4.07 27.72
CA GLN A 297 -12.49 -4.34 27.39
C GLN A 297 -13.42 -3.31 28.04
N LEU A 298 -14.14 -2.55 27.24
CA LEU A 298 -15.19 -1.63 27.70
C LEU A 298 -16.58 -2.32 27.72
N SER A 299 -16.89 -3.09 26.69
CA SER A 299 -18.17 -3.78 26.52
C SER A 299 -18.02 -5.00 25.62
N GLY A 300 -19.05 -5.86 25.58
CA GLY A 300 -19.00 -7.15 24.86
C GLY A 300 -18.36 -8.26 25.71
N ASP A 301 -18.06 -9.39 25.08
CA ASP A 301 -17.49 -10.59 25.69
C ASP A 301 -15.98 -10.78 25.41
N GLN A 302 -15.44 -10.05 24.44
CA GLN A 302 -14.05 -10.16 23.98
C GLN A 302 -13.37 -8.79 23.81
N ILE A 303 -12.04 -8.80 23.93
CA ILE A 303 -11.17 -7.71 23.45
C ILE A 303 -10.81 -8.01 22.00
N GLU A 304 -10.98 -7.03 21.12
CA GLU A 304 -10.55 -7.14 19.73
C GLU A 304 -9.95 -5.81 19.25
N CYS A 305 -8.76 -5.87 18.66
CA CYS A 305 -8.15 -4.72 17.99
C CYS A 305 -7.40 -5.15 16.73
N ASP A 306 -7.40 -4.27 15.73
CA ASP A 306 -6.58 -4.46 14.54
C ASP A 306 -5.14 -4.13 14.88
N VAL A 307 -4.20 -4.95 14.41
CA VAL A 307 -2.78 -4.81 14.69
C VAL A 307 -2.02 -4.58 13.39
N ILE A 308 -1.09 -3.64 13.40
CA ILE A 308 -0.12 -3.42 12.34
C ILE A 308 1.26 -3.60 12.95
N MET A 309 1.98 -4.63 12.51
CA MET A 309 3.35 -4.92 12.91
C MET A 309 4.29 -4.64 11.74
N SER A 310 5.41 -3.98 12.00
CA SER A 310 6.48 -3.84 11.01
C SER A 310 7.78 -4.35 11.60
N ALA A 311 8.50 -5.18 10.85
CA ALA A 311 9.76 -5.77 11.29
C ALA A 311 10.70 -6.06 10.11
N PRO A 312 12.03 -6.10 10.33
CA PRO A 312 12.96 -6.61 9.33
C PRO A 312 12.63 -8.08 8.97
N PRO A 313 12.86 -8.52 7.71
CA PRO A 313 12.24 -9.71 7.14
C PRO A 313 12.90 -11.01 7.60
N LEU A 314 14.16 -10.95 8.03
CA LEU A 314 14.96 -12.09 8.48
C LEU A 314 15.37 -11.95 9.96
N ALA A 315 14.78 -10.99 10.66
CA ALA A 315 15.06 -10.77 12.06
C ALA A 315 14.14 -11.62 12.95
N PRO A 316 14.68 -12.30 13.96
CA PRO A 316 13.85 -12.96 14.96
C PRO A 316 13.04 -11.92 15.75
N ILE A 317 11.82 -12.30 16.09
CA ILE A 317 10.86 -11.48 16.83
C ILE A 317 10.37 -12.29 18.01
N ASP A 318 10.58 -11.78 19.21
CA ASP A 318 9.98 -12.28 20.43
C ASP A 318 8.61 -11.61 20.59
N VAL A 319 7.55 -12.39 20.62
CA VAL A 319 6.18 -11.93 20.91
C VAL A 319 5.84 -12.32 22.34
N ILE A 320 5.47 -11.33 23.14
CA ILE A 320 5.10 -11.49 24.55
C ILE A 320 3.63 -11.10 24.68
N LEU A 321 2.81 -12.04 25.13
CA LEU A 321 1.39 -11.84 25.38
C LEU A 321 1.16 -11.87 26.88
N VAL A 322 0.57 -10.81 27.43
CA VAL A 322 0.30 -10.71 28.86
C VAL A 322 -1.20 -10.53 29.07
N SER A 323 -1.76 -11.40 29.90
CA SER A 323 -3.13 -11.29 30.39
C SER A 323 -3.13 -10.74 31.81
N SER A 324 -4.00 -9.77 32.10
CA SER A 324 -4.20 -9.32 33.47
C SER A 324 -4.83 -10.41 34.33
N LYS A 325 -4.03 -11.19 35.07
CA LYS A 325 -4.49 -11.79 36.33
C LYS A 325 -4.17 -10.87 37.49
N LYS A 326 -4.69 -9.64 37.50
CA LYS A 326 -4.83 -8.96 38.79
C LYS A 326 -5.90 -9.73 39.57
N PRO A 327 -5.62 -10.25 40.77
CA PRO A 327 -6.62 -10.87 41.63
C PRO A 327 -7.55 -9.77 42.15
N LEU A 328 -8.42 -9.27 41.28
CA LEU A 328 -9.56 -8.46 41.65
C LEU A 328 -10.69 -9.45 41.95
N SER A 329 -10.72 -9.88 43.22
CA SER A 329 -11.67 -10.84 43.84
C SER A 329 -11.79 -12.23 43.20
N GLN A 330 -12.37 -13.17 43.95
CA GLN A 330 -12.55 -14.59 43.60
C GLN A 330 -13.44 -14.85 42.36
N ASP A 331 -13.91 -13.81 41.66
CA ASP A 331 -14.83 -13.88 40.52
C ASP A 331 -14.20 -13.43 39.19
N ASN A 332 -12.87 -13.44 39.09
CA ASN A 332 -12.21 -12.97 37.87
C ASN A 332 -12.08 -14.11 36.83
N PRO A 333 -12.65 -13.96 35.63
CA PRO A 333 -12.70 -15.06 34.70
C PRO A 333 -11.37 -15.34 34.02
N ILE A 334 -11.09 -16.63 33.90
CA ILE A 334 -9.95 -17.19 33.19
C ILE A 334 -9.97 -16.67 31.75
N VAL A 335 -8.89 -15.99 31.33
CA VAL A 335 -8.59 -15.82 29.90
C VAL A 335 -8.25 -17.21 29.37
N PHE A 336 -8.89 -17.63 28.30
CA PHE A 336 -8.68 -18.96 27.72
C PHE A 336 -8.29 -18.93 26.25
N ASP A 337 -8.41 -17.77 25.60
CA ASP A 337 -8.13 -17.59 24.17
C ASP A 337 -7.54 -16.19 23.96
N LEU A 338 -6.24 -16.05 24.21
CA LEU A 338 -5.45 -14.85 23.94
C LEU A 338 -4.60 -15.14 22.70
N GLN A 339 -4.85 -14.41 21.62
CA GLN A 339 -4.28 -14.70 20.31
C GLN A 339 -3.87 -13.42 19.59
N LEU A 340 -2.69 -13.45 18.97
CA LEU A 340 -2.26 -12.49 17.95
C LEU A 340 -2.19 -13.22 16.61
N GLN A 341 -3.00 -12.80 15.64
CA GLN A 341 -2.97 -13.34 14.29
C GLN A 341 -2.59 -12.23 13.32
N ILE A 342 -1.50 -12.40 12.56
CA ILE A 342 -0.99 -11.40 11.61
C ILE A 342 -0.76 -12.02 10.23
N TYR A 343 -1.01 -11.22 9.20
CA TYR A 343 -0.93 -11.56 7.79
C TYR A 343 0.16 -10.67 7.16
N PRO A 344 1.37 -11.22 6.92
CA PRO A 344 2.45 -10.47 6.28
C PRO A 344 2.07 -10.07 4.85
N GLU A 345 2.30 -8.81 4.50
CA GLU A 345 2.00 -8.30 3.15
C GLU A 345 2.79 -9.09 2.10
N GLY A 346 2.09 -9.59 1.08
CA GLY A 346 2.69 -10.34 -0.03
C GLY A 346 2.91 -11.83 0.23
N LEU A 347 2.47 -12.39 1.37
CA LEU A 347 2.53 -13.82 1.64
C LEU A 347 1.12 -14.43 1.76
N SER A 348 0.96 -15.64 1.24
CA SER A 348 -0.25 -16.44 1.44
C SER A 348 -0.14 -17.21 2.76
N GLY A 349 -0.71 -16.65 3.84
CA GLY A 349 -0.80 -17.31 5.14
C GLY A 349 -0.84 -16.35 6.32
N ALA A 350 -0.98 -16.91 7.52
CA ALA A 350 -0.94 -16.17 8.78
C ALA A 350 0.17 -16.67 9.70
N VAL A 351 0.73 -15.75 10.48
CA VAL A 351 1.46 -16.06 11.71
C VAL A 351 0.46 -15.94 12.85
N THR A 352 0.22 -17.05 13.55
CA THR A 352 -0.70 -17.10 14.68
C THR A 352 0.09 -17.36 15.94
N VAL A 353 0.06 -16.45 16.91
CA VAL A 353 0.60 -16.67 18.25
C VAL A 353 -0.56 -16.84 19.22
N VAL A 354 -0.62 -18.00 19.87
CA VAL A 354 -1.63 -18.34 20.87
C VAL A 354 -0.96 -18.43 22.24
N TRP A 355 -1.60 -17.83 23.24
CA TRP A 355 -1.15 -17.91 24.61
C TRP A 355 -1.29 -19.32 25.18
N GLY A 356 -0.21 -19.87 25.72
CA GLY A 356 -0.17 -21.15 26.42
C GLY A 356 -0.74 -21.07 27.84
N ASN A 357 -1.33 -22.17 28.32
CA ASN A 357 -2.05 -22.25 29.61
C ASN A 357 -1.17 -22.10 30.88
N LYS A 358 0.10 -21.69 30.77
CA LYS A 358 1.03 -21.58 31.89
C LYS A 358 1.28 -20.10 32.20
N GLY A 359 0.91 -19.66 33.41
CA GLY A 359 1.25 -18.31 33.90
C GLY A 359 0.24 -17.21 33.54
N ASN A 360 0.69 -15.96 33.57
CA ASN A 360 -0.07 -14.72 33.21
C ASN A 360 0.55 -14.03 31.99
N GLU A 361 1.70 -14.50 31.58
CA GLU A 361 2.55 -13.99 30.52
C GLU A 361 3.00 -15.23 29.75
N GLY A 362 2.97 -15.14 28.43
CA GLY A 362 3.52 -16.16 27.57
C GLY A 362 4.41 -15.51 26.53
N LYS A 363 5.58 -16.11 26.30
CA LYS A 363 6.53 -15.65 25.30
C LYS A 363 6.69 -16.69 24.21
N VAL A 364 6.78 -16.25 22.95
CA VAL A 364 7.23 -17.10 21.84
C VAL A 364 8.24 -16.36 20.98
N ARG A 365 9.20 -17.10 20.43
CA ARG A 365 10.19 -16.57 19.50
C ARG A 365 9.86 -17.00 18.09
N LEU A 366 9.49 -16.04 17.26
CA LEU A 366 9.31 -16.21 15.82
C LEU A 366 10.68 -16.11 15.13
N PRO A 367 11.00 -17.01 14.17
CA PRO A 367 12.21 -16.90 13.37
C PRO A 367 12.31 -15.57 12.61
N ASN A 368 11.17 -15.09 12.10
CA ASN A 368 10.95 -13.76 11.54
C ASN A 368 9.46 -13.57 11.19
N LEU A 369 9.09 -12.40 10.65
CA LEU A 369 7.71 -12.07 10.28
C LEU A 369 7.19 -12.83 9.04
N THR A 370 8.04 -13.55 8.30
CA THR A 370 7.63 -14.38 7.15
C THR A 370 7.35 -15.84 7.52
N ALA A 371 7.61 -16.22 8.77
CA ALA A 371 7.49 -17.60 9.23
C ALA A 371 6.03 -17.98 9.50
N ILE A 372 5.24 -18.14 8.44
CA ILE A 372 3.82 -18.56 8.47
C ILE A 372 3.67 -19.84 9.30
N GLY A 373 2.68 -19.88 10.19
CA GLY A 373 2.40 -21.02 11.05
C GLY A 373 1.76 -20.62 12.38
N ASP A 374 1.42 -21.64 13.17
CA ASP A 374 0.85 -21.50 14.51
C ASP A 374 1.93 -21.71 15.57
N TYR A 375 1.99 -20.80 16.53
CA TYR A 375 2.99 -20.72 17.58
C TYR A 375 2.28 -20.64 18.93
N VAL A 376 2.70 -21.46 19.88
CA VAL A 376 2.16 -21.46 21.23
C VAL A 376 3.20 -20.87 22.16
N THR A 377 2.82 -19.89 22.98
CA THR A 377 3.73 -19.30 23.95
C THR A 377 4.02 -20.28 25.10
N GLU A 378 5.25 -20.29 25.59
CA GLU A 378 5.65 -21.09 26.76
C GLU A 378 5.21 -20.51 28.10
#